data_AF-A0A848YFK4-F1
#
_entry.id   AF-A0A848YFK4-F1
#
_cell.length_a   1.000
_cell.length_b   1.000
_cell.length_c   1.000
_cell.angle_alpha   90.00
_cell.angle_beta   90.00
_cell.angle_gamma   90.00
#
_symmetry.space_group_name_H-M   'P 1'
#
loop_
_entity.id
_entity.type
_entity.pdbx_description
1 polymer ?
#
loop_
_entity_poly.entity_id
_entity_poly.type
_entity_poly.pdbx_seq_one_letter_code
_entity_poly.pdbx_strand_id
1 'polypeptide(L)'
;MAEIAKTWLPERAPDPGWSRQEAAANAAAFDPRHLGADFYENPFPIYSALLEHDPVHLCPDGSWFLTRYDDLNRIYRDTRTFSSDKKVEFKPKFGDSPLFEHHTTSLVF
;
A
#
# COMPACT_ATOMS: atom_id res chain seq x y z
N MET A 1 9.29 31.28 2.60
CA MET A 1 8.93 29.87 2.86
C MET A 1 8.03 29.24 1.78
N ALA A 2 7.52 29.99 0.78
CA ALA A 2 6.64 29.45 -0.26
C ALA A 2 7.35 28.78 -1.45
N GLU A 3 8.69 28.72 -1.46
CA GLU A 3 9.47 28.36 -2.67
C GLU A 3 10.02 26.92 -2.66
N ILE A 4 9.83 26.18 -1.56
CA ILE A 4 10.38 24.83 -1.38
C ILE A 4 9.40 23.73 -1.86
N ALA A 5 8.12 24.06 -2.03
CA ALA A 5 7.09 23.10 -2.42
C ALA A 5 7.10 22.71 -3.92
N LYS A 6 7.74 23.51 -4.78
CA LYS A 6 7.75 23.27 -6.23
C LYS A 6 8.73 22.18 -6.69
N THR A 7 9.63 21.72 -5.82
CA THR A 7 10.79 20.90 -6.24
C THR A 7 10.65 19.41 -5.93
N TRP A 8 9.57 18.97 -5.24
CA TRP A 8 9.39 17.57 -4.81
C TRP A 8 8.18 16.85 -5.39
N LEU A 9 7.39 17.51 -6.25
CA LEU A 9 6.38 16.83 -7.04
C LEU A 9 6.99 16.56 -8.42
N PRO A 10 7.36 15.31 -8.76
CA PRO A 10 7.77 15.00 -10.12
C PRO A 10 6.65 15.39 -11.09
N GLU A 11 7.04 15.69 -12.33
CA GLU A 11 6.07 15.80 -13.42
C GLU A 11 5.21 14.53 -13.42
N ARG A 12 3.89 14.69 -13.32
CA ARG A 12 2.97 13.56 -13.17
C ARG A 12 3.18 12.67 -14.39
N ALA A 13 3.64 11.44 -14.14
CA ALA A 13 3.77 10.46 -15.20
C ALA A 13 2.43 10.36 -15.97
N PRO A 14 2.49 10.26 -17.31
CA PRO A 14 1.30 10.37 -18.14
C PRO A 14 0.24 9.36 -17.70
N ASP A 15 -1.00 9.82 -17.68
CA ASP A 15 -2.17 8.96 -17.48
C ASP A 15 -2.16 7.90 -18.60
N PRO A 16 -2.30 6.60 -18.30
CA PRO A 16 -2.38 5.57 -19.32
C PRO A 16 -3.61 5.72 -20.23
N GLY A 17 -4.55 6.62 -19.89
CA GLY A 17 -5.72 6.90 -20.73
C GLY A 17 -6.75 5.79 -20.68
N TRP A 18 -6.77 5.01 -19.59
CA TRP A 18 -7.75 3.95 -19.38
C TRP A 18 -9.16 4.52 -19.40
N SER A 19 -10.05 3.81 -20.09
CA SER A 19 -11.48 3.99 -19.89
C SER A 19 -11.87 3.67 -18.44
N ARG A 20 -13.03 4.16 -17.99
CA ARG A 20 -13.58 3.83 -16.67
C ARG A 20 -13.70 2.31 -16.45
N GLN A 21 -14.01 1.54 -17.51
CA GLN A 21 -14.14 0.09 -17.41
C GLN A 21 -12.77 -0.58 -17.24
N GLU A 22 -11.75 -0.12 -17.95
CA GLU A 22 -10.37 -0.60 -17.78
C GLU A 22 -9.82 -0.23 -16.40
N ALA A 23 -10.07 0.99 -15.91
CA ALA A 23 -9.68 1.38 -14.56
C ALA A 23 -10.33 0.47 -13.50
N ALA A 24 -11.64 0.23 -13.59
CA ALA A 24 -12.33 -0.68 -12.68
C ALA A 24 -11.81 -2.12 -12.77
N ALA A 25 -11.51 -2.62 -13.98
CA ALA A 25 -10.94 -3.95 -14.16
C ALA A 25 -9.53 -4.07 -13.56
N ASN A 26 -8.68 -3.06 -13.74
CA ASN A 26 -7.33 -3.02 -13.17
C ASN A 26 -7.38 -2.94 -11.63
N ALA A 27 -8.30 -2.15 -11.07
CA ALA A 27 -8.50 -2.10 -9.61
C ALA A 27 -8.92 -3.46 -9.05
N ALA A 28 -9.90 -4.12 -9.67
CA ALA A 28 -10.39 -5.43 -9.25
C ALA A 28 -9.34 -6.55 -9.38
N ALA A 29 -8.41 -6.42 -10.33
CA ALA A 29 -7.35 -7.39 -10.58
C ALA A 29 -6.05 -7.13 -9.79
N PHE A 30 -6.00 -6.06 -8.99
CA PHE A 30 -4.79 -5.68 -8.25
C PHE A 30 -4.34 -6.79 -7.29
N ASP A 31 -3.04 -7.12 -7.29
CA ASP A 31 -2.43 -7.96 -6.25
C ASP A 31 -1.04 -7.36 -5.94
N PRO A 32 -0.80 -6.84 -4.72
CA PRO A 32 0.50 -6.25 -4.37
C PRO A 32 1.66 -7.26 -4.41
N ARG A 33 1.40 -8.56 -4.51
CA ARG A 33 2.41 -9.61 -4.64
C ARG A 33 2.73 -9.95 -6.11
N HIS A 34 1.95 -9.46 -7.07
CA HIS A 34 2.08 -9.75 -8.49
C HIS A 34 1.96 -8.48 -9.33
N LEU A 35 2.90 -7.55 -9.13
CA LEU A 35 2.92 -6.26 -9.81
C LEU A 35 3.68 -6.32 -11.14
N GLY A 36 3.10 -5.71 -12.18
CA GLY A 36 3.75 -5.52 -13.48
C GLY A 36 4.89 -4.50 -13.44
N ALA A 37 5.78 -4.54 -14.45
CA ALA A 37 6.92 -3.63 -14.55
C ALA A 37 6.49 -2.15 -14.63
N ASP A 38 5.38 -1.90 -15.31
CA ASP A 38 4.72 -0.60 -15.46
C ASP A 38 4.29 0.02 -14.13
N PHE A 39 3.91 -0.80 -13.14
CA PHE A 39 3.57 -0.32 -11.81
C PHE A 39 4.78 0.32 -11.10
N TYR A 40 5.98 -0.24 -11.28
CA TYR A 40 7.19 0.31 -10.66
C TYR A 40 7.63 1.62 -11.30
N GLU A 41 7.37 1.79 -12.60
CA GLU A 41 7.62 3.05 -13.32
C GLU A 41 6.57 4.12 -12.96
N ASN A 42 5.29 3.74 -12.89
CA ASN A 42 4.20 4.64 -12.56
C ASN A 42 3.05 3.91 -11.85
N PRO A 43 3.01 3.91 -10.51
CA PRO A 43 1.95 3.24 -9.76
C PRO A 43 0.66 4.08 -9.64
N PHE A 44 0.73 5.38 -9.94
CA PHE A 44 -0.36 6.32 -9.69
C PHE A 44 -1.66 6.02 -10.45
N PRO A 45 -1.66 5.48 -11.68
CA PRO A 45 -2.88 5.07 -12.36
C PRO A 45 -3.60 3.95 -11.62
N ILE A 46 -2.87 2.94 -11.12
CA ILE A 46 -3.45 1.86 -10.32
C ILE A 46 -4.00 2.40 -9.00
N TYR A 47 -3.26 3.26 -8.29
CA TYR A 47 -3.78 3.88 -7.06
C TYR A 47 -5.02 4.75 -7.31
N SER A 48 -5.08 5.46 -8.43
CA SER A 48 -6.24 6.26 -8.81
C SER A 48 -7.45 5.35 -9.11
N ALA A 49 -7.23 4.24 -9.82
CA ALA A 49 -8.26 3.26 -10.11
C ALA A 49 -8.80 2.60 -8.82
N LEU A 50 -7.92 2.20 -7.89
CA LEU A 50 -8.32 1.67 -6.58
C LEU A 50 -9.10 2.71 -5.78
N LEU A 51 -8.63 3.96 -5.70
CA LEU A 51 -9.33 5.03 -4.98
C LEU A 51 -10.78 5.25 -5.47
N GLU A 52 -10.99 5.16 -6.79
CA GLU A 52 -12.30 5.39 -7.39
C GLU A 52 -13.22 4.16 -7.32
N HIS A 53 -12.67 2.96 -7.58
CA HIS A 53 -13.48 1.76 -7.83
C HIS A 53 -13.44 0.72 -6.71
N ASP A 54 -12.31 0.60 -6.00
CA ASP A 54 -12.12 -0.41 -4.95
C ASP A 54 -11.15 0.07 -3.84
N PRO A 55 -11.59 1.04 -3.01
CA PRO A 55 -10.69 1.73 -2.08
C PRO A 55 -10.34 0.93 -0.81
N VAL A 56 -11.08 -0.17 -0.59
CA VAL A 56 -10.89 -1.14 0.48
C VAL A 56 -10.83 -2.51 -0.19
N HIS A 57 -9.70 -2.78 -0.84
CA HIS A 57 -9.53 -3.90 -1.73
C HIS A 57 -9.16 -5.17 -0.95
N LEU A 58 -9.85 -6.28 -1.23
CA LEU A 58 -9.51 -7.59 -0.67
C LEU A 58 -8.51 -8.30 -1.59
N CYS A 59 -7.26 -8.41 -1.14
CA CYS A 59 -6.21 -9.10 -1.87
C CYS A 59 -6.50 -10.61 -1.98
N PRO A 60 -5.95 -11.32 -2.98
CA PRO A 60 -6.12 -12.76 -3.15
C PRO A 60 -5.63 -13.62 -1.96
N ASP A 61 -4.72 -13.10 -1.14
CA ASP A 61 -4.25 -13.77 0.09
C ASP A 61 -5.11 -13.51 1.33
N GLY A 62 -6.22 -12.78 1.18
CA GLY A 62 -7.14 -12.43 2.26
C GLY A 62 -6.72 -11.18 3.06
N SER A 63 -5.60 -10.54 2.70
CA SER A 63 -5.24 -9.23 3.27
C SER A 63 -6.09 -8.11 2.68
N TRP A 64 -6.15 -6.97 3.38
CA TRP A 64 -6.84 -5.77 2.91
C TRP A 64 -5.84 -4.71 2.46
N PHE A 65 -6.06 -4.12 1.28
CA PHE A 65 -5.30 -3.00 0.76
C PHE A 65 -6.15 -1.73 0.78
N LEU A 66 -5.66 -0.69 1.45
CA LEU A 66 -6.41 0.54 1.71
C LEU A 66 -5.75 1.72 1.01
N THR A 67 -6.52 2.54 0.32
CA THR A 67 -5.98 3.64 -0.48
C THR A 67 -6.40 5.03 -0.02
N ARG A 68 -7.55 5.17 0.65
CA ARG A 68 -8.07 6.46 1.09
C ARG A 68 -7.27 7.02 2.27
N TYR A 69 -6.91 8.30 2.17
CA TYR A 69 -6.21 9.01 3.23
C TYR A 69 -6.93 8.92 4.58
N ASP A 70 -8.25 9.11 4.63
CA ASP A 70 -9.01 9.10 5.89
C ASP A 70 -8.96 7.74 6.59
N ASP A 71 -9.04 6.64 5.84
CA ASP A 71 -8.92 5.28 6.36
C ASP A 71 -7.52 5.05 6.94
N LEU A 72 -6.48 5.44 6.20
CA LEU A 72 -5.10 5.34 6.65
C LEU A 72 -4.84 6.18 7.91
N ASN A 73 -5.23 7.46 7.90
CA ASN A 73 -5.04 8.37 9.02
C ASN A 73 -5.77 7.87 10.29
N ARG A 74 -6.95 7.25 10.15
CA ARG A 74 -7.63 6.60 11.27
C ARG A 74 -6.85 5.40 11.79
N ILE A 75 -6.45 4.48 10.91
CA ILE A 75 -5.78 3.23 11.26
C ILE A 75 -4.46 3.50 11.99
N TYR A 76 -3.65 4.43 11.47
CA TYR A 76 -2.39 4.81 12.10
C TYR A 76 -2.55 5.37 13.53
N ARG A 77 -3.73 5.87 13.89
CA ARG A 77 -4.01 6.47 15.20
C ARG A 77 -4.71 5.53 16.17
N ASP A 78 -5.37 4.49 15.70
CA ASP A 78 -6.09 3.51 16.52
C ASP A 78 -5.29 2.21 16.67
N THR A 79 -4.18 2.30 17.40
CA THR A 79 -3.27 1.17 17.65
C THR A 79 -3.88 0.08 18.54
N ARG A 80 -5.02 0.35 19.17
CA ARG A 80 -5.76 -0.63 19.99
C ARG A 80 -6.54 -1.59 19.11
N THR A 81 -7.15 -1.07 18.04
CA THR A 81 -7.89 -1.88 17.07
C THR A 81 -6.97 -2.44 15.98
N PHE A 82 -6.01 -1.62 15.50
CA PHE A 82 -5.08 -1.97 14.43
C PHE A 82 -3.66 -2.07 14.98
N SER A 83 -3.24 -3.31 15.25
CA SER A 83 -1.94 -3.58 15.86
C SER A 83 -0.85 -3.76 14.80
N SER A 84 0.31 -3.15 15.05
CA SER A 84 1.56 -3.46 14.33
C SER A 84 2.46 -4.38 15.15
N ASP A 85 1.90 -5.24 16.00
CA ASP A 85 2.66 -6.17 16.84
C ASP A 85 3.45 -7.17 15.97
N LYS A 86 4.71 -6.80 15.75
CA LYS A 86 5.70 -7.57 14.99
C LYS A 86 5.88 -8.98 15.55
N LYS A 87 5.66 -9.21 16.86
CA LYS A 87 5.83 -10.53 17.45
C LYS A 87 4.74 -11.47 16.95
N VAL A 88 3.50 -11.01 16.91
CA VAL A 88 2.38 -11.80 16.37
C VAL A 88 2.61 -12.10 14.89
N GLU A 89 3.04 -11.10 14.12
CA GLU A 89 3.25 -11.25 12.67
C GLU A 89 4.45 -12.13 12.30
N PHE A 90 5.59 -11.96 12.98
CA PHE A 90 6.83 -12.64 12.60
C PHE A 90 7.05 -13.98 13.30
N LYS A 91 6.39 -14.26 14.43
CA LYS A 91 6.58 -15.53 15.14
C LYS A 91 6.25 -16.74 14.27
N PRO A 92 5.13 -16.77 13.50
CA PRO A 92 4.84 -17.88 12.59
C PRO A 92 5.89 -18.03 11.48
N LYS A 93 6.51 -16.93 11.04
CA LYS A 93 7.49 -16.93 9.93
C LYS A 93 8.88 -17.38 10.35
N PHE A 94 9.33 -16.94 11.53
CA PHE A 94 10.73 -17.08 11.96
C PHE A 94 10.94 -17.97 13.17
N GLY A 95 9.88 -18.39 13.88
CA GLY A 95 9.97 -19.27 15.04
C GLY A 95 10.83 -18.68 16.18
N ASP A 96 11.55 -19.54 16.91
CA ASP A 96 12.54 -19.16 17.92
C ASP A 96 13.92 -19.01 17.28
N SER A 97 14.12 -17.97 16.47
CA SER A 97 15.38 -17.73 15.76
C SER A 97 15.95 -16.33 15.99
N PRO A 98 17.24 -16.12 15.72
CA PRO A 98 17.84 -14.78 15.72
C PRO A 98 17.14 -13.81 14.76
N LEU A 99 16.53 -14.29 13.66
CA LEU A 99 15.73 -13.45 12.76
C LEU A 99 14.46 -12.95 13.45
N PHE A 100 13.79 -13.77 14.25
CA PHE A 100 12.63 -13.35 15.04
C PHE A 100 13.02 -12.26 16.05
N GLU A 101 14.11 -12.45 16.78
CA GLU A 101 14.60 -11.46 17.74
C GLU A 101 14.92 -10.14 17.03
N HIS A 102 15.67 -10.20 15.92
CA HIS A 102 16.03 -9.01 15.14
C HIS A 102 14.79 -8.24 14.65
N HIS A 103 13.84 -8.92 13.99
CA HIS A 103 12.66 -8.26 13.40
C HIS A 103 11.66 -7.72 14.45
N THR A 104 11.68 -8.23 15.69
CA THR A 104 10.74 -7.81 16.74
C THR A 104 11.31 -6.80 17.73
N THR A 105 12.63 -6.67 17.81
CA THR A 105 13.31 -5.73 18.73
C THR A 105 13.94 -4.54 18.02
N SER A 106 14.23 -4.66 16.72
CA SER A 106 14.80 -3.56 15.94
C SER A 106 13.73 -2.62 15.38
N LEU A 107 14.08 -1.34 15.33
CA LEU A 107 13.30 -0.33 14.61
C LEU A 107 13.59 -0.49 13.11
N VAL A 108 12.93 -1.46 12.48
CA VAL A 108 12.89 -1.59 11.03
C VAL A 108 11.81 -0.63 10.50
N PHE A 109 12.22 0.33 9.67
CA PHE A 109 11.34 1.20 8.88
C PHE A 109 10.91 0.48 7.60
#